data_AF-A0AA37WDW1-F1
#
_entry.id   AF-A0AA37WDW1-F1
#
_cell.length_a   1.000
_cell.length_b   1.000
_cell.length_c   1.000
_cell.angle_alpha   90.00
_cell.angle_beta   90.00
_cell.angle_gamma   90.00
#
_symmetry.space_group_name_H-M   'P 1'
#
loop_
_entity.id
_entity.type
_entity.pdbx_description
1 polymer ?
#
loop_
_entity_poly.entity_id
_entity_poly.type
_entity_poly.pdbx_seq_one_letter_code
_entity_poly.pdbx_strand_id
1 'polypeptide(L)'
;MEIARPIFLDSIHWDHIRVNGQNSIAKKFHIAFVSFHSIHFHRGISDPVFIHELVHVWQYEKFGSAYIIRALHAQRTKAGYHYGGELALYDKKRLLEFNFEQMAEIIKDGYLRSGSSSIYNNYIDQLQE
;
A
#
# COMPACT_ATOMS: atom_id res chain seq x y z
N MET A 1 -1.48 14.63 1.92
CA MET A 1 -0.93 13.76 2.99
C MET A 1 -1.87 13.65 4.19
N GLU A 2 -2.68 14.66 4.51
CA GLU A 2 -3.62 14.60 5.65
C GLU A 2 -4.53 13.37 5.65
N ILE A 3 -5.01 12.92 4.48
CA ILE A 3 -5.83 11.70 4.35
C ILE A 3 -5.14 10.41 4.80
N ALA A 4 -3.81 10.36 4.76
CA ALA A 4 -3.01 9.17 5.03
C ALA A 4 -2.47 9.18 6.46
N ARG A 5 -2.41 10.34 7.11
CA ARG A 5 -1.91 10.51 8.47
C ARG A 5 -2.58 9.56 9.48
N PRO A 6 -3.90 9.35 9.49
CA PRO A 6 -4.53 8.42 10.45
C PRO A 6 -4.15 6.95 10.23
N ILE A 7 -3.68 6.58 9.04
CA ILE A 7 -3.32 5.20 8.69
C ILE A 7 -1.88 4.91 9.11
N PHE A 8 -0.96 5.80 8.73
CA PHE A 8 0.48 5.58 8.92
C PHE A 8 1.04 6.28 10.16
N LEU A 9 0.36 7.29 10.71
CA LEU A 9 0.87 8.13 11.80
C LEU A 9 2.31 8.58 11.54
N ASP A 10 3.26 8.17 12.38
CA ASP A 10 4.70 8.44 12.22
C ASP A 10 5.49 7.18 11.83
N SER A 11 4.81 6.13 11.35
CA SER A 11 5.45 4.87 10.93
C SER A 11 6.15 4.94 9.57
N ILE A 12 6.03 6.07 8.89
CA ILE A 12 6.81 6.41 7.69
C ILE A 12 7.46 7.79 7.83
N HIS A 13 8.62 7.97 7.21
CA HIS A 13 9.36 9.24 7.24
C HIS A 13 8.81 10.20 6.18
N TRP A 14 7.73 10.91 6.52
CA TRP A 14 7.03 11.84 5.61
C TRP A 14 7.95 12.81 4.87
N ASP A 15 8.98 13.34 5.54
CA ASP A 15 9.92 14.30 4.97
C ASP A 15 10.79 13.74 3.83
N HIS A 16 10.91 12.41 3.74
CA HIS A 16 11.63 11.72 2.68
C HIS A 16 10.75 11.43 1.47
N ILE A 17 9.42 11.45 1.63
CA ILE A 17 8.49 11.07 0.57
C ILE A 17 8.53 12.12 -0.53
N ARG A 18 8.63 11.64 -1.78
CA ARG A 18 8.60 12.48 -2.98
C ARG A 18 7.47 12.03 -3.88
N VAL A 19 6.71 12.97 -4.40
CA VAL A 19 5.57 12.69 -5.28
C VAL A 19 5.88 13.25 -6.67
N ASN A 20 5.94 12.36 -7.67
CA ASN A 20 6.23 12.70 -9.05
C ASN A 20 5.04 12.37 -9.95
N GLY A 21 4.18 13.36 -10.19
CA GLY A 21 2.98 13.24 -11.03
C GLY A 21 3.20 13.41 -12.54
N GLN A 22 4.45 13.58 -13.00
CA GLN A 22 4.82 13.74 -14.41
C GLN A 22 5.86 12.70 -14.84
N ASN A 23 5.64 11.45 -14.47
CA ASN A 23 6.59 10.38 -14.77
C ASN A 23 6.29 9.70 -16.14
N SER A 24 7.31 9.61 -17.01
CA SER A 24 7.17 9.01 -18.35
C SER A 24 6.97 7.49 -18.34
N ILE A 25 7.51 6.77 -17.36
CA ILE A 25 7.32 5.32 -17.20
C ILE A 25 5.88 5.05 -16.77
N ALA A 26 5.40 5.77 -15.76
CA ALA A 26 4.01 5.74 -15.32
C ALA A 26 3.04 6.02 -16.47
N LYS A 27 3.35 7.04 -17.30
CA LYS A 27 2.58 7.36 -18.51
C LYS A 27 2.55 6.19 -19.51
N LYS A 28 3.71 5.58 -19.79
CA LYS A 28 3.85 4.52 -20.80
C LYS A 28 3.08 3.26 -20.42
N PHE A 29 3.10 2.90 -19.14
CA PHE A 29 2.49 1.67 -18.64
C PHE A 29 1.11 1.89 -18.00
N HIS A 30 0.65 3.13 -17.89
CA HIS A 30 -0.63 3.49 -17.26
C HIS A 30 -0.76 2.99 -15.81
N ILE A 31 0.31 3.16 -15.03
CA ILE A 31 0.39 2.70 -13.63
C ILE A 31 0.81 3.83 -12.70
N ALA A 32 0.47 3.68 -11.42
CA ALA A 32 1.22 4.27 -10.32
C ALA A 32 2.25 3.23 -9.81
N PHE A 33 3.38 3.69 -9.30
CA PHE A 33 4.35 2.80 -8.67
C PHE A 33 5.27 3.55 -7.71
N VAL A 34 5.89 2.80 -6.80
CA VAL A 34 6.90 3.32 -5.87
C VAL A 34 8.31 2.92 -6.29
N SER A 35 9.24 3.86 -6.19
CA SER A 35 10.67 3.57 -6.12
C SER A 35 11.26 4.20 -4.85
N PHE A 36 11.62 3.35 -3.88
CA PHE A 36 12.11 3.77 -2.56
C PHE A 36 11.07 4.68 -1.85
N HIS A 37 11.41 5.95 -1.56
CA HIS A 37 10.48 6.93 -0.99
C HIS A 37 9.69 7.74 -2.04
N SER A 38 9.84 7.41 -3.33
CA SER A 38 9.23 8.18 -4.42
C SER A 38 8.00 7.49 -4.99
N ILE A 39 6.87 8.17 -4.98
CA ILE A 39 5.63 7.73 -5.63
C ILE A 39 5.55 8.38 -7.01
N HIS A 40 5.36 7.56 -8.04
CA HIS A 40 5.34 7.98 -9.44
C HIS A 40 3.97 7.71 -10.06
N PHE A 41 3.41 8.71 -10.74
CA PHE A 41 2.20 8.56 -11.56
C PHE A 41 2.22 9.56 -12.73
N HIS A 42 1.16 9.54 -13.55
CA HIS A 42 0.97 10.53 -14.61
C HIS A 42 -0.40 11.21 -14.50
N ARG A 43 -0.40 12.55 -14.44
CA ARG A 43 -1.56 13.46 -14.31
C ARG A 43 -2.21 13.42 -12.92
N GLY A 44 -2.82 12.30 -12.55
CA GLY A 44 -3.58 12.19 -11.31
C GLY A 44 -3.51 10.79 -10.72
N ILE A 45 -3.73 10.72 -9.42
CA ILE A 45 -3.82 9.49 -8.63
C ILE A 45 -5.02 9.67 -7.70
N SER A 46 -5.86 8.65 -7.55
CA SER A 46 -6.96 8.69 -6.60
C SER A 46 -6.43 8.44 -5.19
N ASP A 47 -7.12 8.96 -4.18
CA ASP A 47 -6.74 8.79 -2.78
C ASP A 47 -6.54 7.30 -2.39
N PRO A 48 -7.42 6.35 -2.76
CA PRO A 48 -7.20 4.94 -2.46
C PRO A 48 -5.93 4.37 -3.10
N VAL A 49 -5.65 4.72 -4.35
CA VAL A 49 -4.42 4.27 -5.02
C VAL A 49 -3.20 4.93 -4.38
N PHE A 50 -3.29 6.18 -3.96
CA PHE A 50 -2.22 6.83 -3.22
C PHE A 50 -1.93 6.16 -1.86
N ILE A 51 -2.97 5.74 -1.13
CA ILE A 51 -2.81 4.93 0.09
C ILE A 51 -2.12 3.60 -0.20
N HIS A 52 -2.51 2.91 -1.29
CA HIS A 52 -1.85 1.68 -1.74
C HIS A 52 -0.35 1.89 -1.96
N GLU A 53 0.01 2.92 -2.73
CA GLU A 53 1.42 3.24 -2.99
C GLU A 53 2.18 3.63 -1.70
N LEU A 54 1.54 4.32 -0.74
CA LEU A 54 2.18 4.61 0.54
C LEU A 54 2.49 3.35 1.37
N VAL A 55 1.69 2.29 1.25
CA VAL A 55 2.05 0.99 1.87
C VAL A 55 3.35 0.45 1.29
N HIS A 56 3.61 0.65 -0.01
CA HIS A 56 4.90 0.27 -0.60
C HIS A 56 6.07 1.12 -0.09
N VAL A 57 5.85 2.40 0.23
CA VAL A 57 6.85 3.21 0.94
C VAL A 57 7.11 2.65 2.34
N TRP A 58 6.07 2.36 3.11
CA TRP A 58 6.20 1.73 4.43
C TRP A 58 6.94 0.38 4.35
N GLN A 59 6.63 -0.45 3.35
CA GLN A 59 7.33 -1.71 3.11
C GLN A 59 8.81 -1.49 2.80
N TYR A 60 9.15 -0.46 2.02
CA TYR A 60 10.53 -0.09 1.77
C TYR A 60 11.26 0.31 3.05
N GLU A 61 10.64 1.15 3.89
CA GLU A 61 11.26 1.60 5.13
C GLU A 61 11.47 0.45 6.14
N LYS A 62 10.53 -0.51 6.21
CA LYS A 62 10.63 -1.66 7.13
C LYS A 62 11.50 -2.81 6.60
N PHE A 63 11.49 -3.08 5.30
CA PHE A 63 12.12 -4.28 4.71
C PHE A 63 13.24 -3.98 3.71
N GLY A 64 13.52 -2.71 3.43
CA GLY A 64 14.49 -2.29 2.42
C GLY A 64 14.05 -2.64 0.99
N SER A 65 15.00 -2.59 0.06
CA SER A 65 14.74 -2.81 -1.37
C SER A 65 14.27 -4.23 -1.72
N ALA A 66 14.41 -5.19 -0.80
CA ALA A 66 13.89 -6.54 -0.95
C ALA A 66 12.36 -6.56 -1.15
N TYR A 67 11.63 -5.55 -0.67
CA TYR A 67 10.18 -5.46 -0.89
C TYR A 67 9.82 -5.37 -2.38
N ILE A 68 10.60 -4.63 -3.18
CA ILE A 68 10.30 -4.36 -4.60
C ILE A 68 10.20 -5.67 -5.37
N ILE A 69 11.16 -6.57 -5.15
CA ILE A 69 11.20 -7.88 -5.82
C ILE A 69 10.00 -8.73 -5.38
N ARG A 70 9.67 -8.71 -4.08
CA ARG A 70 8.57 -9.50 -3.51
C ARG A 70 7.19 -8.99 -3.96
N ALA A 71 7.02 -7.68 -4.09
CA ALA A 71 5.82 -7.03 -4.64
C ALA A 71 5.64 -7.37 -6.12
N LEU A 72 6.68 -7.17 -6.94
CA LEU A 72 6.67 -7.53 -8.36
C LEU A 72 6.43 -9.04 -8.59
N HIS A 73 6.97 -9.90 -7.72
CA HIS A 73 6.69 -11.33 -7.80
C HIS A 73 5.22 -11.63 -7.49
N ALA A 74 4.66 -11.01 -6.44
CA ALA A 74 3.27 -11.19 -6.06
C ALA A 74 2.29 -10.78 -7.18
N GLN A 75 2.54 -9.67 -7.88
CA GLN A 75 1.76 -9.22 -9.04
C GLN A 75 1.66 -10.28 -10.16
N ARG A 76 2.67 -11.17 -10.26
CA ARG A 76 2.72 -12.23 -11.28
C ARG A 76 2.10 -13.55 -10.82
N THR A 77 1.67 -13.66 -9.56
CA THR A 77 1.01 -14.86 -9.04
C THR A 77 -0.48 -14.87 -9.37
N LYS A 78 -1.11 -16.04 -9.35
CA LYS A 78 -2.56 -16.17 -9.54
C LYS A 78 -3.37 -15.45 -8.47
N ALA A 79 -2.84 -15.33 -7.25
CA ALA A 79 -3.50 -14.61 -6.17
C ALA A 79 -3.40 -13.09 -6.38
N GLY A 80 -2.23 -12.58 -6.79
CA GLY A 80 -2.05 -11.17 -7.12
C GLY A 80 -2.58 -10.24 -6.02
N TYR A 81 -3.48 -9.33 -6.43
CA TYR A 81 -4.22 -8.40 -5.57
C TYR A 81 -5.35 -9.06 -4.76
N HIS A 82 -5.83 -10.24 -5.17
CA HIS A 82 -6.94 -10.92 -4.52
C HIS A 82 -6.48 -11.58 -3.22
N TYR A 83 -6.76 -10.94 -2.10
CA TYR A 83 -6.49 -11.48 -0.76
C TYR A 83 -7.63 -12.34 -0.18
N GLY A 84 -8.74 -12.47 -0.91
CA GLY A 84 -9.95 -13.21 -0.48
C GLY A 84 -11.05 -12.34 0.14
N GLY A 85 -10.87 -11.02 0.14
CA GLY A 85 -11.84 -10.08 0.70
C GLY A 85 -11.93 -10.17 2.22
N GLU A 86 -12.95 -9.53 2.80
CA GLU A 86 -13.08 -9.40 4.25
C GLU A 86 -13.08 -10.73 5.01
N LEU A 87 -13.63 -11.80 4.41
CA LEU A 87 -13.64 -13.13 5.03
C LEU A 87 -12.23 -13.66 5.33
N ALA A 88 -11.28 -13.45 4.41
CA ALA A 88 -9.90 -13.88 4.59
C ALA A 88 -9.18 -13.12 5.72
N LEU A 89 -9.71 -11.98 6.15
CA LEU A 89 -9.17 -11.18 7.25
C LEU A 89 -9.52 -11.75 8.63
N TYR A 90 -10.50 -12.65 8.73
CA TYR A 90 -10.83 -13.33 9.99
C TYR A 90 -9.92 -14.54 10.25
N ASP A 91 -9.43 -15.19 9.18
CA ASP A 91 -8.57 -16.37 9.27
C ASP A 91 -7.11 -16.03 9.57
N LYS A 92 -6.65 -14.90 9.04
CA LYS A 92 -5.30 -14.38 9.27
C LYS A 92 -5.32 -13.34 10.37
N LYS A 93 -4.24 -13.22 11.13
CA LYS A 93 -4.14 -12.25 12.24
C LYS A 93 -3.13 -11.15 11.97
N ARG A 94 -2.12 -11.45 11.15
CA ARG A 94 -1.01 -10.54 10.86
C ARG A 94 -1.00 -10.14 9.40
N LEU A 95 -0.75 -8.87 9.13
CA LEU A 95 -0.63 -8.32 7.78
C LEU A 95 0.47 -9.05 6.98
N LEU A 96 1.54 -9.48 7.64
CA LEU A 96 2.65 -10.24 7.03
C LEU A 96 2.31 -11.67 6.61
N GLU A 97 1.12 -12.19 6.93
CA GLU A 97 0.61 -13.45 6.38
C GLU A 97 0.06 -13.29 4.96
N PHE A 98 -0.03 -12.04 4.49
CA PHE A 98 -0.35 -11.68 3.11
C PHE A 98 0.91 -11.34 2.34
N ASN A 99 0.85 -11.48 1.02
CA ASN A 99 1.94 -10.96 0.18
C ASN A 99 1.91 -9.42 0.16
N PHE A 100 3.00 -8.77 -0.27
CA PHE A 100 3.12 -7.31 -0.19
C PHE A 100 2.08 -6.53 -1.00
N GLU A 101 1.60 -7.06 -2.12
CA GLU A 101 0.52 -6.44 -2.89
C GLU A 101 -0.82 -6.56 -2.17
N GLN A 102 -1.10 -7.74 -1.62
CA GLN A 102 -2.29 -7.98 -0.80
C GLN A 102 -2.31 -7.09 0.45
N MET A 103 -1.17 -6.88 1.09
CA MET A 103 -1.07 -5.94 2.22
C MET A 103 -1.49 -4.53 1.79
N ALA A 104 -0.99 -4.03 0.66
CA ALA A 104 -1.34 -2.71 0.15
C ALA A 104 -2.84 -2.62 -0.22
N GLU A 105 -3.40 -3.67 -0.82
CA GLU A 105 -4.83 -3.77 -1.13
C GLU A 105 -5.71 -3.77 0.11
N ILE A 106 -5.34 -4.50 1.17
CA ILE A 106 -6.09 -4.57 2.43
C ILE A 106 -6.19 -3.18 3.06
N ILE A 107 -5.09 -2.42 3.08
CA ILE A 107 -5.08 -1.07 3.68
C ILE A 107 -5.82 -0.06 2.82
N LYS A 108 -5.71 -0.16 1.49
CA LYS A 108 -6.56 0.60 0.56
C LYS A 108 -8.05 0.31 0.82
N ASP A 109 -8.41 -0.96 0.97
CA ASP A 109 -9.77 -1.39 1.24
C ASP A 109 -10.28 -0.92 2.60
N GLY A 110 -9.40 -0.90 3.61
CA GLY A 110 -9.67 -0.33 4.93
C GLY A 110 -9.92 1.18 4.86
N TYR A 111 -9.13 1.92 4.09
CA TYR A 111 -9.37 3.35 3.83
C TYR A 111 -10.74 3.59 3.18
N LEU A 112 -11.11 2.79 2.17
CA LEU A 112 -12.41 2.91 1.51
C LEU A 112 -13.60 2.55 2.42
N ARG A 113 -13.37 1.74 3.46
CA ARG A 113 -14.39 1.22 4.38
C ARG A 113 -14.33 1.86 5.76
N SER A 114 -13.47 2.86 5.98
CA SER A 114 -13.29 3.50 7.28
C SER A 114 -14.64 4.09 7.74
N GLY A 115 -15.17 3.56 8.84
CA GLY A 115 -16.51 3.88 9.37
C GLY A 115 -17.55 2.75 9.29
N SER A 116 -17.28 1.68 8.53
CA SER A 116 -18.27 0.61 8.27
C SER A 116 -17.84 -0.80 8.71
N SER A 117 -16.54 -1.11 8.82
CA SER A 117 -16.06 -2.44 9.24
C SER A 117 -14.84 -2.35 10.15
N SER A 118 -14.93 -2.95 11.34
CA SER A 118 -13.89 -2.92 12.38
C SER A 118 -12.69 -3.80 12.07
N ILE A 119 -12.82 -4.82 11.20
CA ILE A 119 -11.74 -5.80 10.98
C ILE A 119 -10.54 -5.19 10.27
N TYR A 120 -10.73 -4.23 9.36
CA TYR A 120 -9.63 -3.56 8.66
C TYR A 120 -8.79 -2.68 9.60
N ASN A 121 -9.40 -2.10 10.64
CA ASN A 121 -8.69 -1.28 11.60
C ASN A 121 -7.60 -2.09 12.31
N ASN A 122 -7.87 -3.36 12.64
CA ASN A 122 -6.86 -4.25 13.24
C ASN A 122 -5.60 -4.42 12.37
N TYR A 123 -5.70 -4.24 11.05
CA TYR A 123 -4.58 -4.31 10.12
C TYR A 123 -3.92 -2.95 9.90
N ILE A 124 -4.71 -1.87 9.95
CA ILE A 124 -4.19 -0.49 9.91
C ILE A 124 -3.31 -0.24 11.14
N ASP A 125 -3.75 -0.68 12.33
CA ASP A 125 -3.01 -0.52 13.58
C ASP A 125 -1.63 -1.21 13.50
N GLN A 126 -1.51 -2.32 12.75
CA GLN A 126 -0.24 -3.03 12.55
C GLN A 126 0.80 -2.26 11.71
N LEU A 127 0.40 -1.23 10.95
CA LEU A 127 1.38 -0.35 10.30
C LEU A 127 2.02 0.61 11.30
N GLN A 128 1.39 0.83 12.45
CA GLN A 128 1.76 1.82 13.44
C GLN A 128 2.66 1.24 14.53
N GLU A 129 2.80 -0.09 14.57
CA GLU A 129 3.77 -0.85 15.39
C GLU A 129 5.21 -0.77 14.84
#